data_AF-A0A9X4ASL3-F1
#
_entry.id   AF-A0A9X4ASL3-F1
#
_cell.length_a   1.000
_cell.length_b   1.000
_cell.length_c   1.000
_cell.angle_alpha   90.00
_cell.angle_beta   90.00
_cell.angle_gamma   90.00
#
_symmetry.space_group_name_H-M   'P 1'
#
loop_
_entity.id
_entity.type
_entity.pdbx_description
1 polymer ?
#
loop_
_entity_poly.entity_id
_entity_poly.type
_entity_poly.pdbx_seq_one_letter_code
_entity_poly.pdbx_strand_id
1 'polypeptide(L)'
;MIPERLARQARAAIEELAAAGALERTEHRAISFRRLSADARSIGLFDLATRLEAVAAALEAQAGRGPRPSVALAEALLASYDRIEALSARLARGALLSSFGAEDDDPEAP
;
A
#
# COMPACT_ATOMS: atom_id res chain seq x y z
N MET A 1 13.84 1.15 6.07
CA MET A 1 12.92 1.87 5.16
C MET A 1 11.77 2.41 6.00
N ILE A 2 11.46 3.71 5.92
CA ILE A 2 10.42 4.33 6.76
C ILE A 2 9.04 3.93 6.22
N PRO A 3 8.08 3.48 7.06
CA PRO A 3 6.72 3.07 6.65
C PRO A 3 6.01 4.07 5.72
N GLU A 4 6.24 5.37 5.93
CA GLU A 4 5.70 6.46 5.10
C GLU A 4 6.22 6.44 3.66
N ARG A 5 7.50 6.12 3.47
CA ARG A 5 8.08 5.99 2.13
C ARG A 5 7.41 4.84 1.38
N LEU A 6 7.20 3.71 2.06
CA LEU A 6 6.54 2.57 1.45
C LEU A 6 5.08 2.87 1.13
N ALA A 7 4.33 3.51 2.03
CA ALA A 7 2.95 3.93 1.78
C ALA A 7 2.85 4.85 0.55
N ARG A 8 3.76 5.82 0.42
CA ARG A 8 3.83 6.70 -0.77
C ARG A 8 4.14 5.94 -2.05
N GLN A 9 5.10 5.02 -2.00
CA GLN A 9 5.46 4.19 -3.17
C GLN A 9 4.31 3.28 -3.60
N ALA A 10 3.63 2.64 -2.63
CA ALA A 10 2.47 1.80 -2.90
C ALA A 10 1.30 2.61 -3.48
N ARG A 11 1.05 3.82 -2.96
CA ARG A 11 0.05 4.74 -3.50
C ARG A 11 0.35 5.10 -4.96
N ALA A 12 1.58 5.55 -5.24
CA ALA A 12 2.00 5.92 -6.59
C ALA A 12 1.85 4.74 -7.56
N ALA A 13 2.22 3.53 -7.16
CA ALA A 13 2.05 2.34 -8.00
C ALA A 13 0.57 2.02 -8.33
N ILE A 14 -0.35 2.25 -7.40
CA ILE A 14 -1.80 2.08 -7.65
C ILE A 14 -2.32 3.20 -8.55
N GLU A 15 -1.95 4.45 -8.30
CA GLU A 15 -2.37 5.60 -9.11
C GLU A 15 -1.84 5.50 -10.55
N GLU A 16 -0.59 5.07 -10.75
CA GLU A 16 -0.02 4.77 -12.06
C GLU A 16 -0.77 3.64 -12.79
N LEU A 17 -1.31 2.68 -12.04
CA LEU A 17 -2.13 1.61 -12.61
C LEU A 17 -3.53 2.08 -12.99
N ALA A 18 -4.13 2.96 -12.20
CA ALA A 18 -5.41 3.58 -12.54
C ALA A 18 -5.29 4.55 -13.72
N ALA A 19 -4.24 5.38 -13.75
CA ALA A 19 -4.02 6.42 -14.76
C ALA A 19 -3.59 5.87 -16.12
N ALA A 20 -2.85 4.76 -16.14
CA ALA A 20 -2.36 4.20 -17.40
C ALA A 20 -3.49 3.71 -18.32
N GLY A 21 -4.72 3.51 -17.82
CA GLY A 21 -5.92 3.19 -18.61
C GLY A 21 -5.89 1.86 -19.38
N ALA A 22 -4.71 1.28 -19.57
CA ALA A 22 -4.44 0.08 -20.30
C ALA A 22 -3.51 -0.80 -19.45
N LEU A 23 -3.95 -2.04 -19.26
CA LEU A 23 -3.22 -3.15 -18.65
C LEU A 23 -2.04 -3.61 -19.52
N GLU A 24 -1.30 -2.66 -20.10
CA GLU A 24 -0.05 -2.93 -20.76
C GLU A 24 1.01 -3.23 -19.71
N ARG A 25 1.72 -4.35 -19.91
CA ARG A 25 2.79 -4.84 -19.03
C ARG A 25 2.30 -5.21 -17.62
N THR A 26 1.14 -5.86 -17.52
CA THR A 26 0.62 -6.42 -16.26
C THR A 26 1.65 -7.27 -15.52
N GLU A 27 2.47 -8.03 -16.23
CA GLU A 27 3.56 -8.84 -15.67
C GLU A 27 4.60 -7.99 -14.94
N HIS A 28 5.07 -6.91 -15.57
CA HIS A 28 6.05 -6.01 -14.95
C HIS A 28 5.47 -5.31 -13.71
N ARG A 29 4.19 -4.93 -13.78
CA ARG A 29 3.50 -4.31 -12.65
C ARG A 29 3.31 -5.31 -11.50
N ALA A 30 2.96 -6.56 -11.80
CA ALA A 30 2.85 -7.61 -10.78
C ALA A 30 4.17 -7.81 -10.01
N ILE A 31 5.32 -7.76 -10.71
CA ILE A 31 6.64 -7.81 -10.06
C ILE A 31 6.83 -6.65 -9.09
N SER A 32 6.46 -5.42 -9.49
CA SER A 32 6.54 -4.25 -8.61
C SER A 32 5.67 -4.40 -7.36
N PHE A 33 4.43 -4.89 -7.51
CA PHE A 33 3.55 -5.15 -6.37
C PHE A 33 4.08 -6.26 -5.45
N ARG A 34 4.70 -7.31 -5.98
CA ARG A 34 5.40 -8.35 -5.17
C ARG A 34 6.57 -7.79 -4.38
N ARG A 35 7.37 -6.90 -4.99
CA ARG A 35 8.46 -6.21 -4.29
C ARG A 35 7.92 -5.35 -3.15
N LEU A 36 6.90 -4.55 -3.40
CA LEU A 36 6.24 -3.75 -2.37
C LEU A 36 5.60 -4.60 -1.26
N SER A 37 5.05 -5.77 -1.60
CA SER A 37 4.55 -6.77 -0.64
C SER A 37 5.67 -7.30 0.26
N ALA A 38 6.80 -7.73 -0.32
CA ALA A 38 7.96 -8.18 0.44
C ALA A 38 8.53 -7.08 1.35
N ASP A 39 8.61 -5.86 0.83
CA ASP A 39 9.02 -4.67 1.54
C ASP A 39 8.10 -4.37 2.73
N ALA A 40 6.77 -4.41 2.53
CA ALA A 40 5.77 -4.24 3.58
C ALA A 40 5.91 -5.30 4.67
N ARG A 41 6.14 -6.56 4.27
CA ARG A 41 6.34 -7.68 5.19
C ARG A 41 7.59 -7.51 6.03
N SER A 42 8.68 -7.04 5.43
CA SER A 42 9.97 -6.83 6.12
C SER A 42 9.89 -5.80 7.25
N ILE A 43 8.93 -4.86 7.18
CA ILE A 43 8.71 -3.82 8.19
C ILE A 43 7.45 -4.04 9.04
N GLY A 44 6.88 -5.25 9.00
CA GLY A 44 5.75 -5.66 9.86
C GLY A 44 4.36 -5.19 9.42
N LEU A 45 4.21 -4.67 8.20
CA LEU A 45 2.91 -4.24 7.65
C LEU A 45 2.19 -5.40 6.93
N PHE A 46 1.90 -6.47 7.65
CA PHE A 46 1.40 -7.73 7.07
C PHE A 46 0.07 -7.62 6.29
N ASP A 47 -0.85 -6.79 6.77
CA ASP A 47 -2.14 -6.57 6.10
C ASP A 47 -1.96 -5.81 4.78
N LEU A 48 -1.08 -4.79 4.75
CA LEU A 48 -0.72 -4.12 3.50
C LEU A 48 0.00 -5.09 2.55
N ALA A 49 0.94 -5.89 3.05
CA ALA A 49 1.65 -6.89 2.25
C ALA A 49 0.68 -7.86 1.57
N THR A 50 -0.30 -8.40 2.32
CA THR A 50 -1.31 -9.33 1.81
C THR A 50 -2.14 -8.71 0.69
N ARG A 51 -2.51 -7.42 0.83
CA ARG A 51 -3.31 -6.70 -0.18
C ARG A 51 -2.51 -6.41 -1.45
N LEU A 52 -1.25 -6.00 -1.30
CA LEU A 52 -0.34 -5.82 -2.44
C LEU A 52 -0.07 -7.14 -3.19
N GLU A 53 0.03 -8.24 -2.46
CA GLU A 53 0.13 -9.59 -3.06
C GLU A 53 -1.13 -9.94 -3.85
N ALA A 54 -2.31 -9.63 -3.32
CA ALA A 54 -3.58 -9.84 -4.02
C ALA A 54 -3.67 -9.02 -5.31
N VAL A 55 -3.17 -7.78 -5.33
CA VAL A 55 -3.06 -6.97 -6.55
C VAL A 55 -2.13 -7.62 -7.57
N ALA A 56 -0.96 -8.11 -7.13
CA ALA A 56 -0.03 -8.80 -8.02
C ALA A 56 -0.66 -10.05 -8.65
N ALA A 57 -1.33 -10.88 -7.85
CA ALA A 57 -2.03 -12.07 -8.32
C ALA A 57 -3.17 -11.72 -9.30
N ALA A 58 -3.93 -10.66 -9.02
CA ALA A 58 -4.99 -10.21 -9.91
C ALA A 58 -4.45 -9.65 -11.24
N LEU A 59 -3.29 -8.97 -11.22
CA LEU A 59 -2.60 -8.50 -12.43
C LEU A 59 -2.09 -9.66 -13.28
N GLU A 60 -1.55 -10.71 -12.67
CA GLU A 60 -1.13 -11.91 -13.39
C GLU A 60 -2.34 -12.64 -14.00
N ALA A 61 -3.44 -12.78 -13.27
CA ALA A 61 -4.68 -13.35 -13.79
C ALA A 61 -5.32 -12.50 -14.92
N GLN A 62 -5.00 -11.21 -14.95
CA GLN A 62 -5.43 -10.29 -15.99
C GLN A 62 -4.56 -10.38 -17.26
N ALA A 63 -3.31 -10.86 -17.14
CA ALA A 63 -2.44 -11.10 -18.28
C ALA A 63 -3.09 -12.14 -19.21
N GLY A 64 -3.59 -11.68 -20.37
CA GLY A 64 -4.30 -12.50 -21.34
C GLY A 64 -5.83 -12.33 -21.39
N ARG A 65 -6.44 -11.53 -20.48
CA ARG A 65 -7.90 -11.25 -20.50
C ARG A 65 -8.30 -9.99 -21.27
N GLY A 66 -7.33 -9.31 -21.88
CA GLY A 66 -7.54 -8.08 -22.65
C GLY A 66 -7.48 -6.79 -21.82
N PRO A 67 -7.83 -5.63 -22.43
CA PRO A 67 -7.56 -4.31 -21.86
C PRO A 67 -8.52 -3.89 -20.75
N ARG A 68 -9.64 -4.57 -20.57
CA ARG A 68 -10.61 -4.25 -19.51
C ARG A 68 -10.23 -4.94 -18.19
N PRO A 69 -10.10 -4.20 -17.08
CA PRO A 69 -9.81 -4.79 -15.79
C PRO A 69 -10.92 -5.73 -15.34
N SER A 70 -10.52 -6.90 -14.85
CA SER A 70 -11.43 -7.82 -14.18
C SER A 70 -11.94 -7.23 -12.87
N VAL A 71 -13.13 -7.68 -12.44
CA VAL A 71 -13.72 -7.28 -11.14
C VAL A 71 -12.75 -7.56 -9.99
N ALA A 72 -12.08 -8.72 -10.00
CA ALA A 72 -11.10 -9.08 -8.98
C ALA A 72 -9.92 -8.10 -8.90
N LEU A 73 -9.44 -7.59 -10.04
CA LEU A 73 -8.38 -6.58 -10.06
C LEU A 73 -8.88 -5.24 -9.53
N ALA A 74 -10.08 -4.81 -9.90
CA ALA A 74 -10.68 -3.58 -9.40
C ALA A 74 -10.87 -3.63 -7.87
N GLU A 75 -11.40 -4.74 -7.35
CA GLU A 75 -11.58 -4.97 -5.91
C GLU A 75 -10.24 -4.97 -5.17
N ALA A 76 -9.23 -5.68 -5.68
CA ALA A 76 -7.91 -5.72 -5.07
C ALA A 76 -7.25 -4.33 -5.02
N LEU A 77 -7.43 -3.51 -6.06
CA LEU A 77 -6.91 -2.15 -6.12
C LEU A 77 -7.58 -1.23 -5.11
N LEU A 78 -8.93 -1.24 -5.06
CA LEU A 78 -9.70 -0.45 -4.09
C LEU A 78 -9.32 -0.84 -2.65
N ALA A 79 -9.33 -2.14 -2.35
CA ALA A 79 -8.98 -2.64 -1.03
C ALA A 79 -7.54 -2.29 -0.60
N SER A 80 -6.60 -2.23 -1.57
CA SER A 80 -5.22 -1.81 -1.30
C SER A 80 -5.12 -0.31 -1.08
N TYR A 81 -5.82 0.48 -1.91
CA TYR A 81 -5.84 1.94 -1.82
C TYR A 81 -6.39 2.40 -0.47
N ASP A 82 -7.56 1.90 -0.05
CA ASP A 82 -8.18 2.22 1.25
C ASP A 82 -7.21 1.94 2.41
N ARG A 83 -6.47 0.83 2.31
CA ARG A 83 -5.53 0.46 3.37
C ARG A 83 -4.31 1.38 3.40
N ILE A 84 -3.81 1.79 2.24
CA ILE A 84 -2.71 2.75 2.14
C ILE A 84 -3.14 4.11 2.69
N GLU A 85 -4.36 4.55 2.43
CA GLU A 85 -4.91 5.79 3.00
C GLU A 85 -5.02 5.70 4.53
N ALA A 86 -5.61 4.63 5.05
CA ALA A 86 -5.71 4.43 6.50
C ALA A 86 -4.33 4.37 7.19
N LEU A 87 -3.35 3.72 6.56
CA LEU A 87 -1.97 3.68 7.05
C LEU A 87 -1.35 5.08 7.04
N SER A 88 -1.51 5.82 5.94
CA SER A 88 -0.95 7.18 5.79
C SER A 88 -1.55 8.14 6.82
N ALA A 89 -2.86 8.08 7.05
CA ALA A 89 -3.53 8.87 8.08
C ALA A 89 -3.03 8.53 9.49
N ARG A 90 -2.82 7.23 9.80
CA ARG A 90 -2.27 6.79 11.08
C ARG A 90 -0.85 7.31 11.31
N LEU A 91 0.00 7.24 10.27
CA LEU A 91 1.38 7.73 10.34
C LEU A 91 1.41 9.26 10.52
N ALA A 92 0.60 9.99 9.76
CA ALA A 92 0.46 11.44 9.91
C ALA A 92 0.00 11.83 11.32
N ARG A 93 -0.99 11.12 11.88
CA ARG A 93 -1.45 11.33 13.26
C ARG A 93 -0.34 11.06 14.27
N GLY A 94 0.43 9.98 14.10
CA GLY A 94 1.58 9.66 14.96
C GLY A 94 2.65 10.75 14.92
N ALA A 95 2.99 11.26 13.74
CA ALA A 95 3.93 12.35 13.57
C ALA A 95 3.45 13.64 14.26
N LEU A 96 2.16 13.98 14.11
CA LEU A 96 1.56 15.13 14.80
C LEU A 96 1.64 14.97 16.33
N LEU A 97 1.23 13.82 16.87
CA LEU A 97 1.30 13.55 18.31
C LEU A 97 2.73 13.63 18.85
N SER A 98 3.71 13.10 18.10
CA SER A 98 5.12 13.21 18.46
C SER A 98 5.63 14.66 18.42
N SER A 99 5.11 15.51 17.53
CA SER A 99 5.51 16.92 17.43
C SER A 99 4.85 17.84 18.46
N PHE A 100 3.70 17.43 19.02
CA PHE A 100 2.92 18.23 19.98
C PHE A 100 3.06 17.73 21.43
N GLY A 101 3.99 16.82 21.72
CA GLY A 101 4.42 16.51 23.09
C GLY A 101 3.43 15.64 23.88
N ALA A 102 3.30 14.36 23.50
CA ALA A 102 3.00 13.33 24.49
C ALA A 102 4.34 12.79 25.03
N GLU A 103 5.10 13.66 25.70
CA GLU A 103 6.06 13.20 26.71
C GLU A 103 5.20 12.97 27.95
N ASP A 104 5.14 11.72 28.41
CA ASP A 104 4.62 11.38 29.73
C ASP A 104 5.45 12.18 30.75
N ASP A 105 4.96 13.34 31.16
CA ASP A 105 5.46 13.99 32.37
C ASP A 105 5.06 13.09 33.55
N ASP A 106 6.08 12.43 34.08
CA ASP A 106 6.10 11.59 35.27
C ASP A 106 5.20 12.17 36.39
N PRO A 107 4.38 11.34 37.07
CA PRO A 107 3.88 11.72 38.38
C PRO A 107 5.06 11.69 39.37
N GLU A 108 5.80 12.78 39.46
CA GLU A 108 6.80 13.01 40.50
C GLU A 108 6.08 13.06 41.86
N ALA A 109 6.15 11.95 42.59
CA ALA A 109 5.74 11.85 43.98
C ALA A 109 6.75 12.59 44.88
N PRO A 110 6.25 13.41 45.82
CA PRO A 110 6.50 13.08 47.22
C PRO A 110 5.23 12.82 48.04
#